data_AF-A0A7W0FRV3-F1
#
_entry.id   AF-A0A7W0FRV3-F1
#
_cell.length_a   1.000
_cell.length_b   1.000
_cell.length_c   1.000
_cell.angle_alpha   90.00
_cell.angle_beta   90.00
_cell.angle_gamma   90.00
#
_symmetry.space_group_name_H-M   'P 1'
#
loop_
_entity.id
_entity.type
_entity.pdbx_description
1 polymer ?
#
loop_
_entity_poly.entity_id
_entity_poly.type
_entity_poly.pdbx_seq_one_letter_code
_entity_poly.pdbx_strand_id
1 'polypeptide(L)'
;MTVPLMVLAALSVFGGLLLLNGWIVDWLEPVFGPEEHLELPIPAAVMTLSTLGVVVVGAAVAYMLYSRQKIAGAAPTRVSPFTRAARADLYGDALNEAAFMRPGQTLTRSLVHGDNHGVDGAVNGLAALVGGTSGRIRRWQSGFVRSYALSMLGGSVLLVLALLAVRLA
;
A
#
# COMPACT_ATOMS: atom_id res chain seq x y z
N MET A 1 -27.10 -10.79 -18.57
CA MET A 1 -27.09 -11.14 -17.13
C MET A 1 -27.59 -12.55 -16.87
N THR A 2 -28.67 -13.00 -17.52
CA THR A 2 -29.16 -14.39 -17.42
C THR A 2 -28.14 -15.44 -17.83
N VAL A 3 -27.45 -15.24 -18.98
CA VAL A 3 -26.43 -16.17 -19.48
C VAL A 3 -25.26 -16.36 -18.49
N PRO A 4 -24.60 -15.29 -17.97
CA PRO A 4 -23.61 -15.43 -16.92
C PRO A 4 -24.10 -16.20 -15.68
N LEU A 5 -25.31 -15.92 -15.19
CA LEU A 5 -25.87 -16.60 -14.01
C LEU A 5 -26.14 -18.10 -14.27
N MET A 6 -26.62 -18.45 -15.45
CA MET A 6 -26.83 -19.85 -15.85
C MET A 6 -25.50 -20.61 -15.90
N VAL A 7 -24.45 -20.00 -16.45
CA VAL A 7 -23.11 -20.60 -16.49
C VAL A 7 -22.58 -20.81 -15.07
N LEU A 8 -22.68 -19.80 -14.19
CA LEU A 8 -22.23 -19.93 -12.79
C LEU A 8 -22.99 -21.02 -12.03
N ALA A 9 -24.31 -21.10 -12.20
CA ALA A 9 -25.13 -22.14 -11.58
C ALA A 9 -24.74 -23.55 -12.07
N ALA A 10 -24.54 -23.71 -13.38
CA ALA A 10 -24.09 -24.97 -13.97
C ALA A 10 -22.72 -25.38 -13.42
N LEU A 11 -21.78 -24.44 -13.31
CA LEU A 11 -20.44 -24.70 -12.76
C LEU A 11 -20.48 -25.02 -11.27
N SER A 12 -21.35 -24.39 -10.47
CA SER A 12 -21.53 -24.74 -9.05
C SER A 12 -22.06 -26.17 -8.86
N VAL A 13 -23.05 -26.57 -9.66
CA VAL A 13 -23.56 -27.95 -9.63
C VAL A 13 -22.49 -28.92 -10.11
N PHE A 14 -21.81 -28.62 -11.21
CA PHE A 14 -20.74 -29.44 -11.75
C PHE A 14 -19.60 -29.63 -10.73
N GLY A 15 -19.17 -28.58 -10.03
CA GLY A 15 -18.18 -28.68 -8.97
C GLY A 15 -18.60 -29.62 -7.83
N GLY A 16 -19.88 -29.59 -7.44
CA GLY A 16 -20.43 -30.54 -6.48
C GLY A 16 -20.45 -31.99 -6.99
N LEU A 17 -20.74 -32.19 -8.29
CA LEU A 17 -20.72 -33.52 -8.92
C LEU A 17 -19.31 -34.11 -8.98
N LEU A 18 -18.27 -33.30 -9.20
CA LEU A 18 -16.87 -33.76 -9.23
C LEU A 18 -16.40 -34.32 -7.89
N LEU A 19 -16.98 -33.86 -6.79
CA LEU A 19 -16.69 -34.37 -5.44
C LEU A 19 -17.39 -35.70 -5.15
N LEU A 20 -18.36 -36.11 -5.97
CA LEU A 20 -19.03 -37.40 -5.79
C LEU A 20 -18.01 -38.53 -6.02
N ASN A 21 -17.98 -39.47 -5.09
CA ASN A 21 -17.06 -40.61 -5.06
C ASN A 21 -15.57 -40.26 -4.93
N GLY A 22 -15.20 -39.02 -4.60
CA GLY A 22 -13.81 -38.66 -4.28
C GLY A 22 -12.84 -38.57 -5.46
N TRP A 23 -13.28 -38.80 -6.71
CA TRP A 23 -12.38 -38.84 -7.87
C TRP A 23 -11.47 -37.60 -8.02
N ILE A 24 -12.01 -36.40 -7.79
CA ILE A 24 -11.23 -35.17 -7.90
C ILE A 24 -10.19 -35.05 -6.78
N VAL A 25 -10.48 -35.60 -5.60
CA VAL A 25 -9.56 -35.63 -4.45
C VAL A 25 -8.37 -36.53 -4.79
N ASP A 26 -8.63 -37.75 -5.25
CA ASP A 26 -7.60 -38.71 -5.68
C ASP A 26 -6.75 -38.16 -6.84
N TRP A 27 -7.38 -37.43 -7.77
CA TRP A 27 -6.67 -36.81 -8.89
C TRP A 27 -5.74 -35.67 -8.46
N LEU A 28 -6.09 -34.95 -7.39
CA LEU A 28 -5.33 -33.80 -6.85
C LEU A 28 -4.28 -34.21 -5.81
N GLU A 29 -4.41 -35.39 -5.21
CA GLU A 29 -3.49 -35.95 -4.22
C GLU A 29 -1.99 -35.84 -4.60
N PRO A 30 -1.54 -36.08 -5.85
CA PRO A 30 -0.12 -35.95 -6.20
C PRO A 30 0.46 -34.54 -6.04
N VAL A 31 -0.39 -33.50 -6.05
CA VAL A 31 0.03 -32.10 -5.95
C VAL A 31 -0.05 -31.60 -4.51
N PHE A 32 -1.10 -31.99 -3.78
CA PHE A 32 -1.38 -31.49 -2.43
C PHE A 32 -0.94 -32.44 -1.31
N GLY A 33 -0.59 -33.68 -1.66
CA GLY A 33 -0.34 -34.76 -0.71
C GLY A 33 -1.61 -35.52 -0.33
N PRO A 34 -1.46 -36.66 0.38
CA PRO A 34 -2.59 -37.45 0.86
C PRO A 34 -3.48 -36.65 1.81
N GLU A 35 -4.79 -36.86 1.73
CA GLU A 35 -5.71 -36.34 2.73
C GLU A 35 -5.42 -36.98 4.10
N GLU A 36 -5.02 -36.17 5.08
CA GLU A 36 -5.03 -36.61 6.47
C GLU A 36 -6.48 -36.71 6.95
N HIS A 37 -7.07 -37.89 6.82
CA HIS A 37 -8.29 -38.22 7.54
C HIS A 37 -7.98 -38.28 9.04
N LEU A 38 -8.07 -37.12 9.71
CA LEU A 38 -8.24 -37.10 11.17
C LEU A 38 -9.40 -38.03 11.48
N GLU A 39 -9.18 -39.07 12.29
CA GLU A 39 -10.24 -39.97 12.74
C GLU A 39 -11.34 -39.12 13.37
N LEU A 40 -12.41 -38.88 12.61
CA LEU A 40 -13.48 -38.02 13.07
C LEU A 40 -14.13 -38.72 14.27
N PRO A 41 -14.29 -38.05 15.43
CA PRO A 41 -14.95 -38.64 16.59
C PRO A 41 -16.40 -39.07 16.32
N ILE A 42 -16.97 -38.59 15.21
CA ILE A 42 -18.33 -38.85 14.74
C ILE A 42 -18.32 -39.24 13.26
N PRO A 43 -19.26 -40.08 12.80
CA PRO A 43 -19.37 -40.42 11.38
C PRO A 43 -19.58 -39.19 10.52
N ALA A 44 -18.89 -39.11 9.37
CA ALA A 44 -18.97 -37.97 8.45
C ALA A 44 -20.41 -37.63 8.04
N ALA A 45 -21.25 -38.65 7.82
CA ALA A 45 -22.67 -38.45 7.51
C ALA A 45 -23.42 -37.69 8.61
N VAL A 46 -23.12 -37.97 9.90
CA VAL A 46 -23.74 -37.28 11.04
C VAL A 46 -23.30 -35.81 11.07
N MET A 47 -22.02 -35.53 10.82
CA MET A 47 -21.49 -34.17 10.74
C MET A 47 -22.10 -33.38 9.57
N THR A 48 -22.21 -33.99 8.39
CA THR A 48 -22.81 -33.36 7.21
C THR A 48 -24.30 -33.07 7.45
N LEU A 49 -25.05 -34.04 7.98
CA LEU A 49 -26.47 -33.88 8.27
C LEU A 49 -26.72 -32.86 9.37
N SER A 50 -25.89 -32.82 10.42
CA SER A 50 -26.02 -31.81 11.48
C SER A 50 -25.73 -30.40 10.97
N THR A 51 -24.68 -30.24 10.14
CA THR A 51 -24.33 -28.97 9.50
C THR A 51 -25.46 -28.50 8.58
N LEU A 52 -25.95 -29.37 7.69
CA LEU A 52 -27.09 -29.07 6.83
C LEU A 52 -28.35 -28.73 7.64
N GLY A 53 -28.59 -29.44 8.74
CA GLY A 53 -29.69 -29.16 9.66
C GLY A 53 -29.62 -27.74 10.22
N VAL A 54 -28.46 -27.32 10.72
CA VAL A 54 -28.24 -25.95 11.23
C VAL A 54 -28.45 -24.91 10.13
N VAL A 55 -27.94 -25.16 8.92
CA VAL A 55 -28.14 -24.26 7.76
C VAL A 55 -29.62 -24.11 7.42
N VAL A 56 -30.36 -25.22 7.33
CA VAL A 56 -31.81 -25.21 7.02
C VAL A 56 -32.59 -24.49 8.11
N VAL A 57 -32.29 -24.74 9.39
CA VAL A 57 -32.94 -24.04 10.51
C VAL A 57 -32.65 -22.55 10.45
N GLY A 58 -31.40 -22.14 10.21
CA GLY A 58 -31.03 -20.73 10.07
C GLY A 58 -31.75 -20.05 8.91
N ALA A 59 -31.81 -20.70 7.75
CA ALA A 59 -32.54 -20.20 6.58
C ALA A 59 -34.04 -20.10 6.84
N ALA A 60 -34.64 -21.08 7.52
CA ALA A 60 -36.06 -21.06 7.89
C ALA A 60 -36.37 -19.91 8.86
N VAL A 61 -35.54 -19.72 9.90
CA VAL A 61 -35.67 -18.60 10.84
C VAL A 61 -35.57 -17.26 10.12
N ALA A 62 -34.57 -17.10 9.23
CA ALA A 62 -34.44 -15.89 8.43
C ALA A 62 -35.68 -15.66 7.54
N TYR A 63 -36.16 -16.70 6.85
CA TYR A 63 -37.35 -16.60 6.03
C TYR A 63 -38.57 -16.19 6.86
N MET A 64 -38.80 -16.78 8.03
CA MET A 64 -39.92 -16.43 8.91
C MET A 64 -39.85 -14.98 9.41
N LEU A 65 -38.65 -14.49 9.76
CA LEU A 65 -38.45 -13.13 10.25
C LEU A 65 -38.63 -12.08 9.14
N TYR A 66 -38.10 -12.33 7.95
CA TYR A 66 -37.99 -11.32 6.89
C TYR A 66 -39.06 -11.43 5.80
N SER A 67 -39.71 -12.58 5.59
CA SER A 67 -40.68 -12.75 4.49
C SER A 67 -41.97 -11.93 4.64
N ARG A 68 -42.39 -11.63 5.87
CA ARG A 68 -43.68 -10.97 6.15
C ARG A 68 -43.56 -9.55 6.69
N GLN A 69 -42.34 -9.08 6.99
CA GLN A 69 -42.13 -7.74 7.55
C GLN A 69 -41.83 -6.73 6.45
N LYS A 70 -42.54 -5.59 6.46
CA LYS A 70 -42.16 -4.44 5.65
C LYS A 70 -40.92 -3.81 6.27
N ILE A 71 -39.78 -3.95 5.59
CA ILE A 71 -38.53 -3.33 6.01
C ILE A 71 -38.66 -1.82 5.80
N ALA A 72 -38.51 -1.04 6.87
CA ALA A 72 -38.53 0.42 6.78
C ALA A 72 -37.38 0.91 5.89
N GLY A 73 -37.65 1.87 5.00
CA GLY A 73 -36.63 2.41 4.09
C GLY A 73 -35.52 3.20 4.77
N ALA A 74 -35.73 3.61 6.04
CA ALA A 74 -34.72 4.26 6.85
C ALA A 74 -34.24 3.32 7.97
N ALA A 75 -32.92 3.18 8.07
CA ALA A 75 -32.31 2.38 9.12
C ALA A 75 -32.57 3.00 10.51
N PRO A 76 -32.98 2.22 11.52
CA PRO A 76 -33.12 2.71 12.89
C PRO A 76 -31.80 3.30 13.41
N THR A 77 -31.89 4.47 14.05
CA THR A 77 -30.73 5.19 14.61
C THR A 77 -30.31 4.67 15.99
N ARG A 78 -31.28 4.17 16.78
CA ARG A 78 -31.02 3.52 18.07
C ARG A 78 -30.94 2.02 17.88
N VAL A 79 -29.72 1.49 17.85
CA VAL A 79 -29.46 0.06 17.74
C VAL A 79 -28.50 -0.43 18.80
N SER A 80 -28.54 -1.74 19.07
CA SER A 80 -27.60 -2.40 19.98
C SER A 80 -26.15 -2.21 19.51
N PRO A 81 -25.17 -2.31 20.42
CA PRO A 81 -23.76 -2.26 20.06
C PRO A 81 -23.37 -3.33 19.05
N PHE A 82 -23.97 -4.53 19.11
CA PHE A 82 -23.73 -5.61 18.15
C PHE A 82 -24.22 -5.26 16.74
N THR A 83 -25.43 -4.71 16.62
CA THR A 83 -25.97 -4.26 15.33
C THR A 83 -25.16 -3.08 14.79
N ARG A 84 -24.68 -2.18 15.65
CA ARG A 84 -23.78 -1.10 15.25
C ARG A 84 -22.45 -1.63 14.70
N ALA A 85 -21.84 -2.59 15.39
CA ALA A 85 -20.60 -3.23 14.96
C ALA A 85 -20.80 -3.97 13.63
N ALA A 86 -21.85 -4.78 13.51
CA ALA A 86 -22.18 -5.49 12.27
C ALA A 86 -22.43 -4.54 11.08
N ARG A 87 -23.02 -3.36 11.32
CA ARG A 87 -23.18 -2.31 10.31
C ARG A 87 -21.89 -1.62 9.91
N ALA A 88 -20.88 -1.64 10.78
CA ALA A 88 -19.56 -1.06 10.55
C ALA A 88 -18.53 -2.12 10.12
N ASP A 89 -18.98 -3.26 9.58
CA ASP A 89 -18.15 -4.42 9.21
C ASP A 89 -17.20 -4.86 10.34
N LEU A 90 -17.73 -4.92 11.57
CA LEU A 90 -16.99 -5.19 12.80
C LEU A 90 -15.79 -4.25 13.04
N TYR A 91 -15.85 -3.04 12.47
CA TYR A 91 -14.78 -2.03 12.46
C TYR A 91 -13.51 -2.46 11.71
N GLY A 92 -13.57 -3.47 10.85
CA GLY A 92 -12.45 -3.92 10.02
C GLY A 92 -11.90 -2.81 9.14
N ASP A 93 -12.80 -2.12 8.43
CA ASP A 93 -12.45 -0.95 7.61
C ASP A 93 -11.85 0.18 8.44
N ALA A 94 -12.46 0.51 9.58
CA ALA A 94 -11.97 1.60 10.43
C ALA A 94 -10.57 1.32 11.00
N LEU A 95 -10.31 0.06 11.36
CA LEU A 95 -8.99 -0.38 11.79
C LEU A 95 -7.99 -0.31 10.64
N ASN A 96 -8.36 -0.78 9.44
CA ASN A 96 -7.47 -0.72 8.30
C ASN A 96 -7.13 0.73 7.92
N GLU A 97 -8.15 1.60 7.94
CA GLU A 97 -8.02 3.00 7.60
C GLU A 97 -7.10 3.74 8.59
N ALA A 98 -7.32 3.53 9.88
CA ALA A 98 -6.57 4.18 10.94
C ALA A 98 -5.15 3.62 11.09
N ALA A 99 -4.96 2.31 10.97
CA ALA A 99 -3.69 1.65 11.21
C ALA A 99 -2.77 1.64 9.98
N PHE A 100 -3.33 1.51 8.77
CA PHE A 100 -2.53 1.31 7.56
C PHE A 100 -2.72 2.43 6.54
N MET A 101 -3.97 2.75 6.16
CA MET A 101 -4.23 3.68 5.05
C MET A 101 -3.73 5.10 5.35
N ARG A 102 -4.23 5.75 6.42
CA ARG A 102 -3.90 7.15 6.74
C ARG A 102 -2.42 7.33 7.12
N PRO A 103 -1.81 6.47 7.95
CA PRO A 103 -0.39 6.56 8.25
C PRO A 103 0.47 6.34 7.00
N GLY A 104 0.12 5.37 6.16
CA GLY A 104 0.83 5.12 4.90
C GLY A 104 0.81 6.32 3.96
N GLN A 105 -0.37 6.94 3.77
CA GLN A 105 -0.49 8.17 2.97
C GLN A 105 0.36 9.32 3.54
N THR A 106 0.39 9.46 4.86
CA THR A 106 1.18 10.51 5.52
C THR A 106 2.67 10.26 5.33
N LEU A 107 3.12 9.02 5.50
CA LEU A 107 4.51 8.61 5.30
C LEU A 107 4.96 8.89 3.87
N THR A 108 4.18 8.49 2.86
CA THR A 108 4.53 8.77 1.46
C THR A 108 4.60 10.26 1.17
N ARG A 109 3.67 11.07 1.69
CA ARG A 109 3.72 12.53 1.54
C ARG A 109 4.96 13.14 2.19
N SER A 110 5.35 12.67 3.37
CA SER A 110 6.57 13.11 4.05
C SER A 110 7.83 12.74 3.28
N LEU A 111 7.88 11.53 2.70
CA LEU A 111 9.00 11.10 1.87
C LEU A 111 9.15 11.96 0.61
N VAL A 112 8.04 12.20 -0.12
CA VAL A 112 8.04 13.08 -1.31
C VAL A 112 8.44 14.52 -0.94
N HIS A 113 7.97 15.03 0.20
CA HIS A 113 8.37 16.35 0.67
C HIS A 113 9.88 16.42 0.95
N GLY A 114 10.42 15.40 1.63
CA GLY A 114 11.85 15.27 1.93
C GLY A 114 12.72 15.17 0.68
N ASP A 115 12.26 14.46 -0.35
CA ASP A 115 12.96 14.36 -1.64
C ASP A 115 13.00 15.71 -2.36
N ASN A 116 11.83 16.31 -2.58
CA ASN A 116 11.68 17.58 -3.31
C ASN A 116 12.38 18.77 -2.63
N HIS A 117 12.41 18.83 -1.29
CA HIS A 117 12.98 19.97 -0.56
C HIS A 117 14.37 19.68 0.00
N GLY A 118 14.65 18.43 0.35
CA GLY A 118 15.95 18.01 0.89
C GLY A 118 16.93 17.72 -0.24
N VAL A 119 16.64 16.67 -1.03
CA VAL A 119 17.56 16.18 -2.06
C VAL A 119 17.62 17.15 -3.23
N ASP A 120 16.47 17.42 -3.87
CA ASP A 120 16.39 18.35 -4.99
C ASP A 120 16.77 19.77 -4.58
N GLY A 121 16.39 20.18 -3.36
CA GLY A 121 16.80 21.46 -2.78
C GLY A 121 18.32 21.59 -2.64
N ALA A 122 19.00 20.54 -2.16
CA ALA A 122 20.46 20.52 -2.05
C ALA A 122 21.13 20.57 -3.44
N VAL A 123 20.65 19.77 -4.40
CA VAL A 123 21.20 19.74 -5.76
C VAL A 123 21.03 21.09 -6.46
N ASN A 124 19.81 21.64 -6.45
CA ASN A 124 19.54 22.95 -7.05
C ASN A 124 20.27 24.08 -6.33
N GLY A 125 20.42 23.99 -5.01
CA GLY A 125 21.21 24.91 -4.20
C GLY A 125 22.68 24.91 -4.62
N LEU A 126 23.29 23.73 -4.78
CA LEU A 126 24.66 23.61 -5.27
C LEU A 126 24.81 24.17 -6.69
N ALA A 127 23.87 23.87 -7.59
CA ALA A 127 23.87 24.43 -8.94
C ALA A 127 23.78 25.97 -8.91
N ALA A 128 22.93 26.54 -8.06
CA ALA A 128 22.79 27.99 -7.89
C ALA A 128 24.05 28.62 -7.29
N LEU A 129 24.71 27.96 -6.32
CA LEU A 129 25.97 28.41 -5.75
C LEU A 129 27.08 28.43 -6.79
N VAL A 130 27.27 27.34 -7.53
CA VAL A 130 28.30 27.24 -8.58
C VAL A 130 28.02 28.22 -9.71
N GLY A 131 26.78 28.29 -10.21
CA GLY A 131 26.38 29.24 -11.26
C GLY A 131 26.52 30.69 -10.81
N GLY A 132 26.11 31.01 -9.58
CA GLY A 132 26.19 32.35 -8.99
C GLY A 132 27.63 32.81 -8.75
N THR A 133 28.48 31.93 -8.20
CA THR A 133 29.92 32.20 -8.02
C THR A 133 30.62 32.37 -9.36
N SER A 134 30.36 31.49 -10.32
CA SER A 134 30.89 31.60 -11.69
C SER A 134 30.50 32.91 -12.35
N GLY A 135 29.23 33.33 -12.21
CA GLY A 135 28.75 34.62 -12.73
C GLY A 135 29.42 35.83 -12.08
N ARG A 136 29.76 35.75 -10.78
CA ARG A 136 30.53 36.80 -10.07
C ARG A 136 31.98 36.86 -10.53
N ILE A 137 32.66 35.71 -10.63
CA ILE A 137 34.05 35.61 -11.12
C ILE A 137 34.15 36.11 -12.56
N ARG A 138 33.16 35.79 -13.42
CA ARG A 138 33.13 36.26 -14.81
C ARG A 138 33.20 37.78 -14.93
N ARG A 139 32.66 38.54 -13.96
CA ARG A 139 32.73 40.02 -13.98
C ARG A 139 34.15 40.57 -13.84
N TRP A 140 35.10 39.78 -13.35
CA TRP A 140 36.51 40.17 -13.24
C TRP A 140 37.23 40.10 -14.59
N GLN A 141 36.67 39.34 -15.54
CA GLN A 141 37.17 39.23 -16.92
C GLN A 141 36.54 40.33 -17.79
N SER A 142 37.02 41.57 -17.65
CA SER A 142 36.44 42.74 -18.32
C SER A 142 36.96 43.00 -19.73
N GLY A 143 38.00 42.28 -20.19
CA GLY A 143 38.66 42.53 -21.46
C GLY A 143 39.56 43.77 -21.50
N PHE A 144 39.62 44.57 -20.43
CA PHE A 144 40.49 45.75 -20.35
C PHE A 144 41.93 45.38 -19.99
N VAL A 145 42.85 45.49 -20.96
CA VAL A 145 44.29 45.14 -20.81
C VAL A 145 44.93 45.76 -19.56
N ARG A 146 44.58 47.01 -19.19
CA ARG A 146 45.11 47.68 -17.99
C ARG A 146 44.78 46.93 -16.69
N SER A 147 43.56 46.39 -16.58
CA SER A 147 43.13 45.62 -15.41
C SER A 147 43.90 44.30 -15.29
N TYR A 148 44.19 43.64 -16.42
CA TYR A 148 45.02 42.44 -16.45
C TYR A 148 46.46 42.74 -16.02
N ALA A 149 47.07 43.82 -16.54
CA ALA A 149 48.43 44.21 -16.17
C ALA A 149 48.55 44.47 -14.66
N LEU A 150 47.58 45.19 -14.07
CA LEU A 150 47.51 45.41 -12.62
C LEU A 150 47.37 44.10 -11.84
N SER A 151 46.52 43.16 -12.29
CA SER A 151 46.36 41.86 -11.62
C SER A 151 47.62 40.99 -11.67
N MET A 152 48.35 41.00 -12.79
CA MET A 152 49.61 40.28 -12.96
C MET A 152 50.70 40.85 -12.05
N LEU A 153 50.85 42.18 -12.03
CA LEU A 153 51.79 42.86 -11.14
C LEU A 153 51.49 42.55 -9.67
N GLY A 154 50.23 42.75 -9.24
CA GLY A 154 49.79 42.47 -7.88
C GLY A 154 49.98 41.01 -7.47
N GLY A 155 49.63 40.08 -8.36
CA GLY A 155 49.85 38.64 -8.16
C GLY A 155 51.33 38.29 -7.99
N SER A 156 52.21 38.90 -8.80
CA SER A 156 53.66 38.69 -8.75
C SER A 156 54.25 39.16 -7.41
N VAL A 157 53.86 40.35 -6.95
CA VAL A 157 54.32 40.90 -5.67
C VAL A 157 53.85 40.03 -4.50
N LEU A 158 52.59 39.60 -4.49
CA LEU A 158 52.06 38.69 -3.47
C LEU A 158 52.81 37.36 -3.44
N LEU A 159 53.14 36.80 -4.60
CA LEU A 159 53.92 35.56 -4.72
C LEU A 159 55.31 35.70 -4.11
N VAL A 160 56.01 36.78 -4.44
CA VAL A 160 57.35 37.08 -3.90
C VAL A 160 57.29 37.25 -2.38
N LEU A 161 56.29 38.00 -1.87
CA LEU A 161 56.11 38.19 -0.43
C LEU A 161 55.78 36.87 0.29
N ALA A 162 54.93 36.03 -0.28
CA ALA A 162 54.58 34.73 0.30
C ALA A 162 55.81 33.81 0.37
N LEU A 163 56.61 33.76 -0.69
CA LEU A 163 57.86 32.99 -0.72
C LEU A 163 58.88 33.50 0.30
N LEU A 164 59.00 34.83 0.44
CA LEU A 164 59.83 35.44 1.47
C LEU A 164 59.35 35.10 2.87
N ALA A 165 58.05 35.17 3.14
CA ALA A 165 57.48 34.81 4.43
C ALA A 165 57.74 33.35 4.79
N VAL A 166 57.58 32.42 3.84
CA VAL A 166 57.90 30.98 4.03
C VAL A 166 59.40 30.76 4.25
N ARG A 167 60.27 31.52 3.57
CA ARG A 167 61.73 31.40 3.73
C ARG A 167 62.22 31.97 5.07
N LEU A 168 61.49 32.94 5.63
CA LEU A 168 61.84 33.64 6.87
C LEU A 168 61.16 33.03 8.12
N ALA A 169 60.19 32.13 7.94
CA ALA A 169 59.59 31.31 8.99
C ALA A 169 60.39 30.01 9.19
#